data_AF-A0A6J6JYG5-F1
#
_entry.id   AF-A0A6J6JYG5-F1
#
_cell.length_a   1.000
_cell.length_b   1.000
_cell.length_c   1.000
_cell.angle_alpha   90.00
_cell.angle_beta   90.00
_cell.angle_gamma   90.00
#
_symmetry.space_group_name_H-M   'P 1'
#
loop_
_entity.id
_entity.type
_entity.pdbx_description
1 polymer ?
#
loop_
_entity_poly.entity_id
_entity_poly.type
_entity_poly.pdbx_seq_one_letter_code
_entity_poly.pdbx_strand_id
1 'polypeptide(L)'
;MRWVEEVLNFWAQDPPTALRSGGLGVRDLKALALHLGVDESCAAFVAELCYVTGLLTIDPDDRILPTTQFDIWLTQRPSDQWSSLASAWLTTSRVSGLVGNETTKNIAPLGPELDRVNASSIRSLTLSLLKENQAGAVTADSLISAAQWQRPAKRTGGVPASYIEYTLREVEWLGITGQSVISDYGLALLAGESLEKIDSDLPAEVDHILIQSDNTAIAPGPLAQSVAQEMALLADVESRGGATVFRFSDATIRRALDHGKTGDDITKFLKATSKTPMPQPLEYLIADVAKKHGKLRVGATTSFIRCEDQSVIASIIGDKKLEGLGFRKIASEVIICDLEVDDAVNILRNAGYLPAVEDSKGILLTGPRIMRAQTKARPPRIIGEIDLPDEIALNGALRTLRTGEKSSHRQSTLRNITASALGELPRTTANETLEILSHHLTHSADKSLSIGYADNNGLISHRIIDPLKLSAGSLLARDHATGEITTFRIARITGVASL
;
A
#
# COMPACT_ATOMS: atom_id res chain seq x y z
N MET A 1 -12.68 -12.66 -0.14
CA MET A 1 -13.73 -12.18 -1.06
C MET A 1 -14.85 -11.48 -0.29
N ARG A 2 -15.58 -12.16 0.59
CA ARG A 2 -16.64 -11.54 1.41
C ARG A 2 -16.22 -10.27 2.17
N TRP A 3 -15.04 -10.27 2.81
CA TRP A 3 -14.54 -9.05 3.47
C TRP A 3 -14.31 -7.90 2.49
N VAL A 4 -13.80 -8.17 1.27
CA VAL A 4 -13.59 -7.14 0.24
C VAL A 4 -14.93 -6.51 -0.16
N GLU A 5 -15.95 -7.34 -0.42
CA GLU A 5 -17.30 -6.86 -0.71
C GLU A 5 -17.88 -6.00 0.42
N GLU A 6 -17.78 -6.47 1.66
CA GLU A 6 -18.29 -5.76 2.84
C GLU A 6 -17.60 -4.40 3.05
N VAL A 7 -16.26 -4.33 2.90
CA VAL A 7 -15.52 -3.06 2.99
C VAL A 7 -16.02 -2.07 1.94
N LEU A 8 -16.18 -2.52 0.70
CA LEU A 8 -16.56 -1.66 -0.41
C LEU A 8 -18.01 -1.19 -0.30
N ASN A 9 -18.94 -2.06 0.13
CA ASN A 9 -20.31 -1.66 0.41
C ASN A 9 -20.41 -0.67 1.59
N PHE A 10 -19.65 -0.90 2.65
CA PHE A 10 -19.62 0.00 3.81
C PHE A 10 -19.12 1.40 3.43
N TRP A 11 -18.01 1.48 2.70
CA TRP A 11 -17.45 2.76 2.25
C TRP A 11 -18.19 3.40 1.08
N ALA A 12 -19.06 2.67 0.37
CA ALA A 12 -20.02 3.27 -0.56
C ALA A 12 -21.08 4.10 0.18
N GLN A 13 -21.49 3.67 1.38
CA GLN A 13 -22.51 4.35 2.19
C GLN A 13 -21.91 5.45 3.08
N ASP A 14 -20.80 5.15 3.76
CA ASP A 14 -20.10 6.09 4.66
C ASP A 14 -18.60 6.17 4.30
N PRO A 15 -18.25 6.96 3.27
CA PRO A 15 -16.89 7.04 2.78
C PRO A 15 -15.98 7.80 3.75
N PRO A 16 -14.86 7.20 4.21
CA PRO A 16 -13.93 7.90 5.06
C PRO A 16 -13.14 8.95 4.27
N THR A 17 -12.59 9.91 4.99
CA THR A 17 -11.71 10.95 4.42
C THR A 17 -10.26 10.59 4.69
N ALA A 18 -9.44 10.60 3.65
CA ALA A 18 -8.02 10.38 3.72
C ALA A 18 -7.32 11.46 4.55
N LEU A 19 -6.22 11.07 5.20
CA LEU A 19 -5.36 11.99 5.92
C LEU A 19 -4.63 12.92 4.94
N ARG A 20 -4.24 14.11 5.38
CA ARG A 20 -3.39 15.03 4.60
C ARG A 20 -2.06 14.41 4.14
N SER A 21 -1.55 13.45 4.91
CA SER A 21 -0.33 12.69 4.58
C SER A 21 -0.60 11.55 3.59
N GLY A 22 -1.83 11.37 3.13
CA GLY A 22 -2.31 10.19 2.41
C GLY A 22 -2.68 9.05 3.37
N GLY A 23 -3.63 8.23 2.93
CA GLY A 23 -4.07 7.03 3.64
C GLY A 23 -5.26 7.22 4.59
N LEU A 24 -5.68 6.14 5.23
CA LEU A 24 -6.82 6.04 6.13
C LEU A 24 -6.43 6.40 7.58
N GLY A 25 -7.27 7.18 8.25
CA GLY A 25 -7.08 7.55 9.65
C GLY A 25 -7.31 6.40 10.64
N VAL A 26 -6.66 6.46 11.81
CA VAL A 26 -6.79 5.43 12.87
C VAL A 26 -8.25 5.26 13.33
N ARG A 27 -9.02 6.35 13.40
CA ARG A 27 -10.43 6.28 13.79
C ARG A 27 -11.26 5.47 12.80
N ASP A 28 -11.06 5.73 11.51
CA ASP A 28 -11.83 5.09 10.45
C ASP A 28 -11.36 3.64 10.22
N LEU A 29 -10.08 3.34 10.47
CA LEU A 29 -9.57 1.96 10.53
C LEU A 29 -10.22 1.17 11.68
N LYS A 30 -10.35 1.77 12.87
CA LYS A 30 -11.06 1.14 14.00
C LYS A 30 -12.54 0.91 13.70
N ALA A 31 -13.19 1.86 13.03
CA ALA A 31 -14.57 1.70 12.59
C ALA A 31 -14.70 0.54 11.58
N LEU A 32 -13.77 0.43 10.63
CA LEU A 32 -13.73 -0.68 9.67
C LEU A 32 -13.51 -2.03 10.36
N ALA A 33 -12.53 -2.11 11.26
CA ALA A 33 -12.22 -3.33 12.01
C ALA A 33 -13.43 -3.81 12.83
N LEU A 34 -14.11 -2.87 13.51
CA LEU A 34 -15.34 -3.14 14.25
C LEU A 34 -16.47 -3.63 13.32
N HIS A 35 -16.67 -2.98 12.18
CA HIS A 35 -17.71 -3.34 11.19
C HIS A 35 -17.51 -4.76 10.62
N LEU A 36 -16.26 -5.08 10.28
CA LEU A 36 -15.86 -6.40 9.77
C LEU A 36 -15.82 -7.48 10.84
N GLY A 37 -15.71 -7.11 12.13
CA GLY A 37 -15.51 -8.04 13.23
C GLY A 37 -14.13 -8.70 13.23
N VAL A 38 -13.09 -7.99 12.78
CA VAL A 38 -11.71 -8.48 12.70
C VAL A 38 -10.75 -7.51 13.40
N ASP A 39 -9.49 -7.91 13.60
CA ASP A 39 -8.47 -7.00 14.13
C ASP A 39 -8.06 -5.91 13.11
N GLU A 40 -7.45 -4.83 13.61
CA GLU A 40 -7.03 -3.68 12.78
C GLU A 40 -6.02 -4.07 11.68
N SER A 41 -5.18 -5.08 11.92
CA SER A 41 -4.18 -5.51 10.93
C SER A 41 -4.83 -6.27 9.77
N CYS A 42 -5.84 -7.10 10.05
CA CYS A 42 -6.65 -7.76 9.04
C CYS A 42 -7.50 -6.74 8.26
N ALA A 43 -8.12 -5.77 8.95
CA ALA A 43 -8.90 -4.71 8.30
C ALA A 43 -8.03 -3.85 7.36
N ALA A 44 -6.82 -3.49 7.80
CA ALA A 44 -5.84 -2.78 6.99
C ALA A 44 -5.40 -3.60 5.76
N PHE A 45 -5.15 -4.91 5.93
CA PHE A 45 -4.82 -5.81 4.83
C PHE A 45 -5.93 -5.87 3.77
N VAL A 46 -7.19 -6.03 4.19
CA VAL A 46 -8.32 -6.07 3.25
C VAL A 46 -8.48 -4.75 2.51
N ALA A 47 -8.37 -3.62 3.20
CA ALA A 47 -8.43 -2.29 2.58
C ALA A 47 -7.31 -2.09 1.54
N GLU A 48 -6.07 -2.48 1.89
CA GLU A 48 -4.92 -2.46 0.98
C GLU A 48 -5.14 -3.34 -0.25
N LEU A 49 -5.72 -4.52 -0.06
CA LEU A 49 -6.03 -5.42 -1.14
C LEU A 49 -7.04 -4.80 -2.13
N CYS A 50 -8.10 -4.17 -1.63
CA CYS A 50 -9.07 -3.43 -2.44
C CYS A 50 -8.43 -2.28 -3.22
N TYR A 51 -7.48 -1.57 -2.59
CA TYR A 51 -6.79 -0.44 -3.19
C TYR A 51 -5.81 -0.87 -4.29
N VAL A 52 -5.00 -1.90 -4.02
CA VAL A 52 -4.05 -2.43 -5.00
C VAL A 52 -4.77 -3.05 -6.18
N THR A 53 -5.92 -3.69 -6.00
CA THR A 53 -6.71 -4.27 -7.10
C THR A 53 -7.47 -3.23 -7.92
N GLY A 54 -7.51 -1.98 -7.45
CA GLY A 54 -8.23 -0.88 -8.10
C GLY A 54 -9.74 -0.91 -7.86
N LEU A 55 -10.22 -1.75 -6.94
CA LEU A 55 -11.61 -1.75 -6.49
C LEU A 55 -11.92 -0.54 -5.59
N LEU A 56 -10.88 0.06 -4.99
CA LEU A 56 -10.94 1.24 -4.15
C LEU A 56 -9.97 2.32 -4.66
N THR A 57 -10.34 3.60 -4.54
CA THR A 57 -9.46 4.74 -4.84
C THR A 57 -9.59 5.83 -3.78
N ILE A 58 -8.58 6.69 -3.69
CA ILE A 58 -8.69 7.99 -3.01
C ILE A 58 -9.02 9.01 -4.11
N ASP A 59 -10.20 9.62 -4.02
CA ASP A 59 -10.71 10.67 -4.91
C ASP A 59 -10.01 12.02 -4.60
N PRO A 60 -9.94 13.00 -5.53
CA PRO A 60 -9.25 14.27 -5.29
C PRO A 60 -9.80 15.11 -4.13
N ASP A 61 -11.06 14.87 -3.74
CA ASP A 61 -11.67 15.46 -2.53
C ASP A 61 -11.24 14.73 -1.25
N ASP A 62 -10.13 13.96 -1.30
CA ASP A 62 -9.61 13.09 -0.24
C ASP A 62 -10.60 12.03 0.23
N ARG A 63 -11.64 11.70 -0.54
CA ARG A 63 -12.60 10.65 -0.16
C ARG A 63 -12.13 9.28 -0.61
N ILE A 64 -12.22 8.29 0.26
CA ILE A 64 -11.88 6.91 -0.08
C ILE A 64 -13.16 6.22 -0.53
N LEU A 65 -13.22 5.86 -1.81
CA LEU A 65 -14.45 5.42 -2.47
C LEU A 65 -14.20 4.14 -3.30
N PRO A 66 -15.19 3.23 -3.35
CA PRO A 66 -15.19 2.15 -4.33
C PRO A 66 -15.19 2.70 -5.76
N THR A 67 -14.56 1.98 -6.67
CA THR A 67 -14.55 2.31 -8.10
C THR A 67 -15.62 1.50 -8.84
N THR A 68 -15.90 1.89 -10.09
CA THR A 68 -16.75 1.10 -11.00
C THR A 68 -16.20 -0.32 -11.29
N GLN A 69 -14.93 -0.59 -10.95
CA GLN A 69 -14.35 -1.93 -11.05
C GLN A 69 -14.96 -2.88 -10.02
N PHE A 70 -15.44 -2.36 -8.89
CA PHE A 70 -16.12 -3.15 -7.87
C PHE A 70 -17.35 -3.85 -8.42
N ASP A 71 -18.21 -3.11 -9.13
CA ASP A 71 -19.43 -3.67 -9.74
C ASP A 71 -19.08 -4.79 -10.74
N ILE A 72 -18.03 -4.59 -11.55
CA ILE A 72 -17.55 -5.61 -12.50
C ILE A 72 -17.04 -6.85 -11.74
N TRP A 73 -16.26 -6.66 -10.68
CA TRP A 73 -15.69 -7.74 -9.88
C TRP A 73 -16.79 -8.59 -9.22
N LEU A 74 -17.88 -7.98 -8.75
CA LEU A 74 -19.03 -8.70 -8.19
C LEU A 74 -19.74 -9.62 -9.20
N THR A 75 -19.62 -9.35 -10.51
CA THR A 75 -20.24 -10.21 -11.55
C THR A 75 -19.35 -11.39 -11.98
N GLN A 76 -18.12 -11.46 -11.48
CA GLN A 76 -17.16 -12.52 -11.83
C GLN A 76 -17.41 -13.79 -11.01
N ARG A 77 -16.95 -14.94 -11.53
CA ARG A 77 -16.95 -16.19 -10.78
C ARG A 77 -16.03 -16.08 -9.55
N PRO A 78 -16.29 -16.83 -8.46
CA PRO A 78 -15.42 -16.82 -7.29
C PRO A 78 -13.94 -17.11 -7.59
N SER A 79 -13.64 -18.02 -8.52
CA SER A 79 -12.26 -18.29 -8.96
C SER A 79 -11.58 -17.04 -9.55
N ASP A 80 -12.30 -16.27 -10.36
CA ASP A 80 -11.82 -15.07 -11.05
C ASP A 80 -11.68 -13.91 -10.05
N GLN A 81 -12.66 -13.77 -9.16
CA GLN A 81 -12.62 -12.84 -8.04
C GLN A 81 -11.39 -13.09 -7.16
N TRP A 82 -11.20 -14.32 -6.70
CA TRP A 82 -10.07 -14.70 -5.86
C TRP A 82 -8.73 -14.51 -6.58
N SER A 83 -8.63 -14.94 -7.85
CA SER A 83 -7.42 -14.81 -8.66
C SER A 83 -6.97 -13.36 -8.82
N SER A 84 -7.91 -12.43 -9.06
CA SER A 84 -7.60 -11.00 -9.18
C SER A 84 -7.01 -10.41 -7.89
N LEU A 85 -7.53 -10.82 -6.73
CA LEU A 85 -7.03 -10.42 -5.42
C LEU A 85 -5.65 -11.03 -5.13
N ALA A 86 -5.52 -12.36 -5.26
CA ALA A 86 -4.30 -13.09 -4.93
C ALA A 86 -3.13 -12.69 -5.83
N SER A 87 -3.38 -12.48 -7.13
CA SER A 87 -2.37 -12.03 -8.09
C SER A 87 -1.87 -10.62 -7.81
N ALA A 88 -2.78 -9.71 -7.43
CA ALA A 88 -2.42 -8.35 -7.03
C ALA A 88 -1.57 -8.34 -5.75
N TRP A 89 -1.91 -9.17 -4.77
CA TRP A 89 -1.13 -9.34 -3.54
C TRP A 89 0.27 -9.94 -3.80
N LEU A 90 0.39 -10.91 -4.70
CA LEU A 90 1.67 -11.54 -5.01
C LEU A 90 2.69 -10.53 -5.60
N THR A 91 2.18 -9.57 -6.38
CA THR A 91 3.00 -8.65 -7.18
C THR A 91 3.21 -7.27 -6.55
N THR A 92 2.37 -6.86 -5.60
CA THR A 92 2.42 -5.52 -4.99
C THR A 92 3.73 -5.26 -4.24
N SER A 93 4.21 -4.01 -4.29
CA SER A 93 5.32 -3.51 -3.49
C SER A 93 4.91 -3.14 -2.07
N ARG A 94 3.61 -3.04 -1.78
CA ARG A 94 3.06 -2.53 -0.52
C ARG A 94 3.05 -3.63 0.55
N VAL A 95 3.44 -3.31 1.78
CA VAL A 95 3.52 -4.27 2.91
C VAL A 95 2.52 -3.89 3.99
N SER A 96 1.31 -4.46 3.92
CA SER A 96 0.21 -4.11 4.83
C SER A 96 0.51 -4.39 6.31
N GLY A 97 1.29 -5.44 6.59
CA GLY A 97 1.69 -5.82 7.95
C GLY A 97 2.51 -4.77 8.72
N LEU A 98 2.96 -3.69 8.06
CA LEU A 98 3.58 -2.55 8.73
C LEU A 98 2.57 -1.66 9.46
N VAL A 99 1.29 -1.73 9.09
CA VAL A 99 0.22 -0.98 9.76
C VAL A 99 0.04 -1.53 11.18
N GLY A 100 0.02 -0.64 12.16
CA GLY A 100 -0.14 -1.01 13.58
C GLY A 100 1.11 -1.59 14.24
N ASN A 101 2.27 -1.59 13.57
CA ASN A 101 3.51 -2.03 14.19
C ASN A 101 4.02 -0.98 15.20
N GLU A 102 4.04 -1.36 16.49
CA GLU A 102 4.44 -0.52 17.62
C GLU A 102 5.91 -0.06 17.57
N THR A 103 6.77 -0.81 16.88
CA THR A 103 8.21 -0.50 16.81
C THR A 103 8.55 0.59 15.80
N THR A 104 7.61 0.91 14.90
CA THR A 104 7.76 1.93 13.87
C THR A 104 6.79 3.09 14.12
N LYS A 105 7.12 4.28 13.57
CA LYS A 105 6.15 5.38 13.49
C LYS A 105 4.84 4.83 12.90
N ASN A 106 3.69 5.23 13.44
CA ASN A 106 2.40 4.71 13.01
C ASN A 106 2.18 4.96 11.50
N ILE A 107 2.26 3.90 10.70
CA ILE A 107 2.07 3.95 9.24
C ILE A 107 0.58 3.78 8.93
N ALA A 108 0.01 4.72 8.20
CA ALA A 108 -1.39 4.67 7.80
C ALA A 108 -1.61 3.65 6.66
N PRO A 109 -2.69 2.83 6.71
CA PRO A 109 -3.13 2.08 5.55
C PRO A 109 -3.49 3.03 4.42
N LEU A 110 -3.40 2.57 3.18
CA LEU A 110 -3.62 3.29 1.92
C LEU A 110 -2.62 4.44 1.68
N GLY A 111 -1.64 4.63 2.57
CA GLY A 111 -0.62 5.66 2.47
C GLY A 111 0.61 5.25 1.66
N PRO A 112 1.42 6.19 1.16
CA PRO A 112 2.62 5.89 0.36
C PRO A 112 3.76 5.22 1.17
N GLU A 113 3.73 5.31 2.50
CA GLU A 113 4.78 4.80 3.39
C GLU A 113 4.85 3.25 3.47
N LEU A 114 3.92 2.54 2.84
CA LEU A 114 3.85 1.07 2.84
C LEU A 114 4.72 0.40 1.78
N ASP A 115 5.21 1.13 0.79
CA ASP A 115 5.94 0.55 -0.32
C ASP A 115 7.36 0.09 0.05
N ARG A 116 7.70 -1.15 -0.33
CA ARG A 116 9.00 -1.78 -0.12
C ARG A 116 9.39 -2.52 -1.40
N VAL A 117 10.50 -2.09 -1.99
CA VAL A 117 11.09 -2.65 -3.22
C VAL A 117 11.16 -4.18 -3.20
N ASN A 118 11.55 -4.76 -2.06
CA ASN A 118 11.78 -6.21 -1.94
C ASN A 118 10.54 -7.02 -1.56
N ALA A 119 9.36 -6.40 -1.32
CA ALA A 119 8.17 -7.07 -0.77
C ALA A 119 7.76 -8.30 -1.59
N SER A 120 7.48 -8.10 -2.88
CA SER A 120 7.10 -9.19 -3.80
C SER A 120 8.18 -10.29 -3.84
N SER A 121 9.47 -9.92 -3.89
CA SER A 121 10.56 -10.90 -3.90
C SER A 121 10.67 -11.75 -2.63
N ILE A 122 10.22 -11.22 -1.47
CA ILE A 122 10.23 -11.92 -0.18
C ILE A 122 8.99 -12.82 -0.08
N ARG A 123 7.83 -12.36 -0.56
CA ARG A 123 6.63 -13.21 -0.67
C ARG A 123 6.88 -14.42 -1.56
N SER A 124 7.45 -14.21 -2.75
CA SER A 124 7.77 -15.31 -3.66
C SER A 124 8.73 -16.32 -3.02
N LEU A 125 9.75 -15.86 -2.28
CA LEU A 125 10.64 -16.75 -1.54
C LEU A 125 9.88 -17.57 -0.49
N THR A 126 9.04 -16.92 0.30
CA THR A 126 8.24 -17.58 1.36
C THR A 126 7.32 -18.65 0.76
N LEU A 127 6.65 -18.33 -0.35
CA LEU A 127 5.78 -19.26 -1.07
C LEU A 127 6.54 -20.42 -1.73
N SER A 128 7.73 -20.16 -2.28
CA SER A 128 8.58 -21.24 -2.80
C SER A 128 8.99 -22.22 -1.69
N LEU A 129 9.39 -21.71 -0.52
CA LEU A 129 9.74 -22.55 0.62
C LEU A 129 8.53 -23.36 1.14
N LEU A 130 7.33 -22.77 1.16
CA LEU A 130 6.09 -23.47 1.47
C LEU A 130 5.81 -24.60 0.45
N LYS A 131 5.99 -24.31 -0.85
CA LYS A 131 5.81 -25.29 -1.94
C LYS A 131 6.81 -26.45 -1.86
N GLU A 132 8.04 -26.21 -1.39
CA GLU A 132 9.04 -27.25 -1.20
C GLU A 132 8.70 -28.18 -0.01
N ASN A 133 7.90 -27.71 0.95
CA ASN A 133 7.62 -28.39 2.22
C ASN A 133 6.15 -28.79 2.37
N GLN A 134 5.58 -29.46 1.37
CA GLN A 134 4.16 -29.89 1.36
C GLN A 134 3.84 -31.00 2.37
N ALA A 135 4.85 -31.77 2.81
CA ALA A 135 4.64 -32.98 3.61
C ALA A 135 4.27 -32.71 5.09
N GLY A 136 4.33 -31.45 5.56
CA GLY A 136 4.01 -31.11 6.94
C GLY A 136 3.85 -29.61 7.16
N ALA A 137 3.20 -29.26 8.27
CA ALA A 137 3.03 -27.87 8.68
C ALA A 137 4.39 -27.23 9.00
N VAL A 138 4.67 -26.10 8.38
CA VAL A 138 5.90 -25.33 8.62
C VAL A 138 5.70 -24.33 9.76
N THR A 139 6.75 -24.08 10.52
CA THR A 139 6.74 -23.04 11.58
C THR A 139 7.37 -21.75 11.06
N ALA A 140 6.96 -20.61 11.60
CA ALA A 140 7.55 -19.31 11.25
C ALA A 140 9.08 -19.33 11.42
N ASP A 141 9.59 -19.83 12.55
CA ASP A 141 11.03 -19.91 12.83
C ASP A 141 11.80 -20.76 11.81
N SER A 142 11.22 -21.88 11.38
CA SER A 142 11.83 -22.74 10.36
C SER A 142 11.93 -22.04 9.00
N LEU A 143 10.89 -21.31 8.60
CA LEU A 143 10.88 -20.54 7.35
C LEU A 143 11.81 -19.34 7.41
N ILE A 144 11.88 -18.64 8.54
CA ILE A 144 12.81 -17.52 8.76
C ILE A 144 14.24 -18.03 8.61
N SER A 145 14.56 -19.16 9.26
CA SER A 145 15.89 -19.78 9.18
C SER A 145 16.24 -20.18 7.74
N ALA A 146 15.30 -20.82 7.03
CA ALA A 146 15.50 -21.23 5.63
C ALA A 146 15.64 -20.03 4.68
N ALA A 147 14.84 -18.98 4.86
CA ALA A 147 14.90 -17.77 4.06
C ALA A 147 16.20 -16.98 4.28
N GLN A 148 16.68 -16.90 5.52
CA GLN A 148 17.98 -16.32 5.86
C GLN A 148 19.13 -17.12 5.23
N TRP A 149 19.04 -18.45 5.26
CA TRP A 149 20.02 -19.33 4.61
C TRP A 149 20.05 -19.17 3.08
N GLN A 150 18.89 -19.06 2.42
CA GLN A 150 18.84 -18.86 0.96
C GLN A 150 19.26 -17.45 0.53
N ARG A 151 19.12 -16.43 1.39
CA ARG A 151 19.45 -15.03 1.06
C ARG A 151 20.30 -14.33 2.14
N PRO A 152 21.53 -14.83 2.40
CA PRO A 152 22.38 -14.33 3.48
C PRO A 152 22.97 -12.94 3.20
N ALA A 153 23.06 -12.54 1.93
CA ALA A 153 23.80 -11.34 1.50
C ALA A 153 22.94 -10.08 1.30
N LYS A 154 21.64 -10.08 1.65
CA LYS A 154 20.84 -8.85 1.55
C LYS A 154 21.33 -7.83 2.58
N ARG A 155 21.62 -6.61 2.11
CA ARG A 155 21.99 -5.44 2.94
C ARG A 155 20.98 -5.34 4.10
N THR A 156 21.45 -5.05 5.32
CA THR A 156 20.68 -5.09 6.59
C THR A 156 20.30 -6.48 7.14
N GLY A 157 21.22 -7.44 7.14
CA GLY A 157 21.07 -8.66 7.96
C GLY A 157 20.13 -9.73 7.37
N GLY A 158 19.96 -9.77 6.04
CA GLY A 158 19.16 -10.78 5.36
C GLY A 158 17.69 -10.38 5.15
N VAL A 159 16.80 -11.37 5.14
CA VAL A 159 15.35 -11.16 5.02
C VAL A 159 14.77 -10.81 6.40
N PRO A 160 14.09 -9.66 6.58
CA PRO A 160 13.47 -9.34 7.86
C PRO A 160 12.46 -10.41 8.27
N ALA A 161 12.60 -10.93 9.50
CA ALA A 161 11.71 -11.97 10.05
C ALA A 161 10.24 -11.56 9.99
N SER A 162 9.94 -10.31 10.37
CA SER A 162 8.58 -9.77 10.36
C SER A 162 7.92 -9.82 8.98
N TYR A 163 8.67 -9.73 7.88
CA TYR A 163 8.08 -9.78 6.53
C TYR A 163 7.62 -11.20 6.19
N ILE A 164 8.33 -12.21 6.69
CA ILE A 164 7.94 -13.61 6.54
C ILE A 164 6.70 -13.88 7.40
N GLU A 165 6.67 -13.39 8.64
CA GLU A 165 5.51 -13.49 9.54
C GLU A 165 4.27 -12.81 8.95
N TYR A 166 4.41 -11.59 8.41
CA TYR A 166 3.32 -10.90 7.72
C TYR A 166 2.84 -11.71 6.51
N THR A 167 3.77 -12.22 5.70
CA THR A 167 3.42 -13.04 4.53
C THR A 167 2.64 -14.29 4.97
N LEU A 168 3.09 -14.99 6.01
CA LEU A 168 2.45 -16.20 6.55
C LEU A 168 1.00 -15.94 7.00
N ARG A 169 0.77 -14.82 7.68
CA ARG A 169 -0.58 -14.42 8.08
C ARG A 169 -1.45 -14.05 6.88
N GLU A 170 -0.89 -13.28 5.93
CA GLU A 170 -1.62 -12.82 4.73
C GLU A 170 -1.99 -13.99 3.80
N VAL A 171 -1.14 -15.02 3.65
CA VAL A 171 -1.47 -16.20 2.84
C VAL A 171 -2.57 -17.07 3.46
N GLU A 172 -2.66 -17.09 4.80
CA GLU A 172 -3.73 -17.79 5.50
C GLU A 172 -5.06 -17.05 5.36
N TRP A 173 -5.07 -15.72 5.47
CA TRP A 173 -6.26 -14.90 5.16
C TRP A 173 -6.73 -15.02 3.71
N LEU A 174 -5.80 -15.18 2.77
CA LEU A 174 -6.12 -15.40 1.36
C LEU A 174 -6.54 -16.85 1.06
N GLY A 175 -6.35 -17.80 1.98
CA GLY A 175 -6.57 -19.23 1.71
C GLY A 175 -5.54 -19.88 0.77
N ILE A 176 -4.41 -19.21 0.53
CA ILE A 176 -3.23 -19.79 -0.16
C ILE A 176 -2.60 -20.89 0.71
N THR A 177 -2.72 -20.76 2.03
CA THR A 177 -2.40 -21.81 3.00
C THR A 177 -3.58 -22.07 3.92
N GLY A 178 -3.64 -23.26 4.52
CA GLY A 178 -4.52 -23.57 5.65
C GLY A 178 -3.78 -24.45 6.66
N GLN A 179 -3.87 -24.12 7.95
CA GLN A 179 -3.13 -24.81 9.01
C GLN A 179 -1.61 -24.89 8.72
N SER A 180 -1.05 -23.80 8.20
CA SER A 180 0.36 -23.67 7.84
C SER A 180 0.87 -24.64 6.75
N VAL A 181 -0.02 -25.20 5.93
CA VAL A 181 0.30 -26.00 4.73
C VAL A 181 -0.24 -25.29 3.49
N ILE A 182 0.50 -25.33 2.38
CA ILE A 182 0.06 -24.75 1.11
C ILE A 182 -1.17 -25.49 0.57
N SER A 183 -2.20 -24.74 0.17
CA SER A 183 -3.43 -25.31 -0.38
C SER A 183 -3.26 -25.68 -1.86
N ASP A 184 -4.17 -26.52 -2.37
CA ASP A 184 -4.24 -26.82 -3.81
C ASP A 184 -4.40 -25.55 -4.65
N TYR A 185 -5.16 -24.56 -4.15
CA TYR A 185 -5.33 -23.26 -4.82
C TYR A 185 -4.03 -22.45 -4.83
N GLY A 186 -3.27 -22.49 -3.73
CA GLY A 186 -1.94 -21.86 -3.65
C GLY A 186 -0.94 -22.49 -4.62
N LEU A 187 -0.96 -23.83 -4.74
CA LEU A 187 -0.14 -24.55 -5.72
C LEU A 187 -0.52 -24.19 -7.15
N ALA A 188 -1.82 -24.19 -7.48
CA ALA A 188 -2.33 -23.84 -8.80
C ALA A 188 -1.99 -22.37 -9.16
N LEU A 189 -2.15 -21.43 -8.22
CA LEU A 189 -1.77 -20.02 -8.39
C LEU A 189 -0.27 -19.87 -8.73
N LEU A 190 0.60 -20.58 -8.00
CA LEU A 190 2.05 -20.54 -8.23
C LEU A 190 2.49 -21.24 -9.53
N ALA A 191 1.72 -22.23 -9.99
CA ALA A 191 1.97 -22.94 -11.24
C ALA A 191 1.37 -22.24 -12.46
N GLY A 192 0.47 -21.26 -12.27
CA GLY A 192 -0.31 -20.65 -13.35
C GLY A 192 -1.37 -21.60 -13.93
N GLU A 193 -1.87 -22.53 -13.12
CA GLU A 193 -2.87 -23.54 -13.50
C GLU A 193 -4.30 -23.02 -13.29
N SER A 194 -5.30 -23.82 -13.70
CA SER A 194 -6.72 -23.49 -13.55
C SER A 194 -7.13 -23.41 -12.07
N LEU A 195 -7.94 -22.41 -11.74
CA LEU A 195 -8.47 -22.16 -10.39
C LEU A 195 -9.96 -22.52 -10.26
N GLU A 196 -10.54 -23.23 -11.24
CA GLU A 196 -11.96 -23.61 -11.26
C GLU A 196 -12.39 -24.48 -10.07
N LYS A 197 -11.43 -25.18 -9.43
CA LYS A 197 -11.69 -25.96 -8.20
C LYS A 197 -12.23 -25.09 -7.06
N ILE A 198 -11.91 -23.80 -7.05
CA ILE A 198 -12.46 -22.84 -6.06
C ILE A 198 -13.99 -22.78 -6.20
N ASP A 199 -14.52 -22.76 -7.42
CA ASP A 199 -15.96 -22.63 -7.67
C ASP A 199 -16.73 -23.87 -7.18
N SER A 200 -16.10 -25.05 -7.23
CA SER A 200 -16.72 -26.30 -6.76
C SER A 200 -16.64 -26.50 -5.25
N ASP A 201 -15.61 -25.96 -4.60
CA ASP A 201 -15.36 -26.15 -3.16
C ASP A 201 -16.10 -25.11 -2.30
N LEU A 202 -16.58 -24.02 -2.90
CA LEU A 202 -17.42 -23.05 -2.22
C LEU A 202 -18.88 -23.55 -2.09
N PRO A 203 -19.57 -23.26 -0.96
CA PRO A 203 -20.99 -23.56 -0.82
C PRO A 203 -21.79 -22.88 -1.93
N ALA A 204 -22.77 -23.60 -2.50
CA ALA A 204 -23.66 -23.03 -3.50
C ALA A 204 -24.39 -21.79 -2.95
N GLU A 205 -24.50 -20.76 -3.81
CA GLU A 205 -25.26 -19.56 -3.49
C GLU A 205 -26.73 -19.91 -3.26
N VAL A 206 -27.34 -19.24 -2.27
CA VAL A 206 -28.76 -19.32 -1.98
C VAL A 206 -29.45 -18.02 -2.37
N ASP A 207 -30.57 -18.15 -3.05
CA ASP A 207 -31.42 -17.05 -3.52
C ASP A 207 -32.52 -16.66 -2.52
N HIS A 208 -32.48 -17.21 -1.30
CA HIS A 208 -33.58 -17.09 -0.35
C HIS A 208 -33.12 -16.89 1.10
N ILE A 209 -34.02 -16.31 1.88
CA ILE A 209 -33.86 -16.05 3.31
C ILE A 209 -35.00 -16.68 4.12
N LEU A 210 -34.82 -16.77 5.43
CA LEU A 210 -35.82 -17.23 6.39
C LEU A 210 -36.13 -16.10 7.38
N ILE A 211 -37.26 -15.40 7.20
CA ILE A 211 -37.69 -14.33 8.10
C ILE A 211 -38.32 -14.92 9.37
N GLN A 212 -37.86 -14.45 10.53
CA GLN A 212 -38.30 -14.85 11.87
C GLN A 212 -39.20 -13.78 12.52
N SER A 213 -39.95 -14.18 13.55
CA SER A 213 -40.98 -13.36 14.21
C SER A 213 -40.48 -12.09 14.92
N ASP A 214 -39.20 -11.99 15.23
CA ASP A 214 -38.58 -10.86 15.94
C ASP A 214 -37.90 -9.85 14.98
N ASN A 215 -38.34 -9.78 13.73
CA ASN A 215 -37.77 -8.91 12.69
C ASN A 215 -36.30 -9.25 12.35
N THR A 216 -35.98 -10.54 12.31
CA THR A 216 -34.70 -11.05 11.79
C THR A 216 -34.93 -11.83 10.51
N ALA A 217 -33.87 -11.95 9.71
CA ALA A 217 -33.80 -12.96 8.67
C ALA A 217 -32.52 -13.78 8.79
N ILE A 218 -32.61 -15.08 8.50
CA ILE A 218 -31.48 -15.99 8.45
C ILE A 218 -31.20 -16.35 6.98
N ALA A 219 -29.96 -16.15 6.54
CA ALA A 219 -29.45 -16.68 5.28
C ALA A 219 -28.71 -18.01 5.55
N PRO A 220 -29.21 -19.16 5.03
CA PRO A 220 -28.65 -20.48 5.29
C PRO A 220 -27.32 -20.75 4.57
N GLY A 221 -26.90 -19.87 3.66
CA GLY A 221 -25.66 -19.94 2.89
C GLY A 221 -25.27 -18.56 2.36
N PRO A 222 -24.22 -18.47 1.53
CA PRO A 222 -23.88 -17.22 0.85
C PRO A 222 -25.04 -16.80 -0.05
N LEU A 223 -25.55 -15.58 0.13
CA LEU A 223 -26.66 -15.09 -0.68
C LEU A 223 -26.19 -14.81 -2.10
N ALA A 224 -27.05 -15.12 -3.08
CA ALA A 224 -26.85 -14.67 -4.45
C ALA A 224 -26.70 -13.14 -4.48
N GLN A 225 -25.82 -12.62 -5.35
CA GLN A 225 -25.40 -11.22 -5.34
C GLN A 225 -26.57 -10.21 -5.32
N SER A 226 -27.59 -10.45 -6.15
CA SER A 226 -28.77 -9.58 -6.23
C SER A 226 -29.55 -9.52 -4.92
N VAL A 227 -29.62 -10.63 -4.20
CA VAL A 227 -30.28 -10.72 -2.89
C VAL A 227 -29.43 -10.06 -1.81
N ALA A 228 -28.11 -10.29 -1.84
CA ALA A 228 -27.17 -9.71 -0.88
C ALA A 228 -27.19 -8.16 -0.92
N GLN A 229 -27.19 -7.57 -2.10
CA GLN A 229 -27.24 -6.10 -2.29
C GLN A 229 -28.50 -5.47 -1.71
N GLU A 230 -29.66 -6.06 -2.00
CA GLU A 230 -30.94 -5.59 -1.45
C GLU A 230 -30.99 -5.76 0.08
N MET A 231 -30.49 -6.89 0.60
CA MET A 231 -30.41 -7.13 2.04
C MET A 231 -29.48 -6.15 2.76
N ALA A 232 -28.36 -5.75 2.16
CA ALA A 232 -27.45 -4.76 2.71
C ALA A 232 -28.08 -3.36 2.85
N LEU A 233 -29.06 -3.03 2.02
CA LEU A 233 -29.85 -1.80 2.17
C LEU A 233 -30.92 -1.96 3.26
N LEU A 234 -31.58 -3.11 3.31
CA LEU A 234 -32.79 -3.34 4.11
C LEU A 234 -32.54 -3.74 5.56
N ALA A 235 -31.39 -4.33 5.88
CA ALA A 235 -31.10 -4.89 7.18
C ALA A 235 -29.62 -4.71 7.57
N ASP A 236 -29.34 -4.80 8.86
CA ASP A 236 -27.97 -4.85 9.38
C ASP A 236 -27.61 -6.28 9.79
N VAL A 237 -26.33 -6.63 9.69
CA VAL A 237 -25.86 -7.96 10.06
C VAL A 237 -25.64 -8.02 11.58
N GLU A 238 -26.40 -8.87 12.26
CA GLU A 238 -26.29 -9.06 13.71
C GLU A 238 -25.27 -10.14 14.07
N SER A 239 -25.20 -11.22 13.27
CA SER A 239 -24.23 -12.30 13.48
C SER A 239 -23.79 -12.93 12.17
N ARG A 240 -22.51 -13.30 12.10
CA ARG A 240 -21.81 -13.85 10.93
C ARG A 240 -21.28 -15.26 11.21
N GLY A 241 -22.11 -16.11 11.81
CA GLY A 241 -21.81 -17.52 12.07
C GLY A 241 -22.02 -18.43 10.85
N GLY A 242 -22.34 -19.71 11.11
CA GLY A 242 -22.66 -20.69 10.04
C GLY A 242 -23.89 -20.33 9.21
N ALA A 243 -24.74 -19.44 9.71
CA ALA A 243 -25.78 -18.75 8.96
C ALA A 243 -25.68 -17.25 9.28
N THR A 244 -25.91 -16.39 8.28
CA THR A 244 -25.86 -14.94 8.50
C THR A 244 -27.22 -14.48 9.01
N VAL A 245 -27.22 -13.79 10.15
CA VAL A 245 -28.45 -13.24 10.77
C VAL A 245 -28.51 -11.75 10.48
N PHE A 246 -29.60 -11.32 9.87
CA PHE A 246 -29.92 -9.95 9.53
C PHE A 246 -31.02 -9.42 10.45
N ARG A 247 -30.94 -8.14 10.84
CA ARG A 247 -31.91 -7.45 11.69
C ARG A 247 -32.56 -6.31 10.91
N PHE A 248 -33.88 -6.29 10.88
CA PHE A 248 -34.65 -5.16 10.36
C PHE A 248 -35.02 -4.21 11.50
N SER A 249 -34.83 -2.91 11.30
CA SER A 249 -35.19 -1.86 12.27
C SER A 249 -35.77 -0.63 11.56
N ASP A 250 -36.37 0.30 12.31
CA ASP A 250 -36.82 1.58 11.75
C ASP A 250 -35.71 2.31 10.96
N ALA A 251 -34.46 2.24 11.45
CA ALA A 251 -33.31 2.87 10.80
C ALA A 251 -32.95 2.21 9.47
N THR A 252 -32.96 0.87 9.40
CA THR A 252 -32.60 0.14 8.17
C THR A 252 -33.68 0.27 7.11
N ILE A 253 -34.96 0.25 7.49
CA ILE A 253 -36.07 0.51 6.56
C ILE A 253 -35.98 1.94 6.04
N ARG A 254 -35.75 2.91 6.91
CA ARG A 254 -35.55 4.31 6.48
C ARG A 254 -34.38 4.45 5.52
N ARG A 255 -33.24 3.80 5.80
CA ARG A 255 -32.06 3.79 4.90
C ARG A 255 -32.45 3.33 3.50
N ALA A 256 -33.19 2.23 3.38
CA ALA A 256 -33.65 1.75 2.07
C ALA A 256 -34.56 2.75 1.34
N LEU A 257 -35.46 3.42 2.06
CA LEU A 257 -36.32 4.48 1.48
C LEU A 257 -35.51 5.72 1.05
N ASP A 258 -34.49 6.10 1.82
CA ASP A 258 -33.55 7.19 1.47
C ASP A 258 -32.77 6.85 0.18
N HIS A 259 -32.54 5.56 -0.10
CA HIS A 259 -31.97 5.06 -1.35
C HIS A 259 -33.00 4.87 -2.49
N GLY A 260 -34.21 5.41 -2.35
CA GLY A 260 -35.22 5.46 -3.41
C GLY A 260 -36.12 4.23 -3.54
N LYS A 261 -36.06 3.27 -2.60
CA LYS A 261 -37.04 2.18 -2.53
C LYS A 261 -38.38 2.70 -2.02
N THR A 262 -39.48 2.08 -2.45
CA THR A 262 -40.81 2.31 -1.84
C THR A 262 -41.15 1.21 -0.85
N GLY A 263 -42.04 1.47 0.12
CA GLY A 263 -42.51 0.44 1.06
C GLY A 263 -43.10 -0.79 0.35
N ASP A 264 -43.74 -0.60 -0.80
CA ASP A 264 -44.28 -1.67 -1.63
C ASP A 264 -43.16 -2.50 -2.29
N ASP A 265 -42.10 -1.84 -2.80
CA ASP A 265 -40.93 -2.55 -3.37
C ASP A 265 -40.25 -3.42 -2.33
N ILE A 266 -40.06 -2.89 -1.12
CA ILE A 266 -39.47 -3.63 0.01
C ILE A 266 -40.32 -4.85 0.35
N THR A 267 -41.64 -4.66 0.48
CA THR A 267 -42.59 -5.73 0.78
C THR A 267 -42.59 -6.80 -0.30
N LYS A 268 -42.56 -6.40 -1.58
CA LYS A 268 -42.55 -7.30 -2.73
C LYS A 268 -41.26 -8.11 -2.79
N PHE A 269 -40.11 -7.48 -2.56
CA PHE A 269 -38.81 -8.15 -2.50
C PHE A 269 -38.77 -9.20 -1.38
N LEU A 270 -39.10 -8.81 -0.14
CA LEU A 270 -39.06 -9.73 0.99
C LEU A 270 -40.02 -10.92 0.81
N LYS A 271 -41.19 -10.71 0.21
CA LYS A 271 -42.14 -11.79 -0.12
C LYS A 271 -41.63 -12.73 -1.22
N ALA A 272 -40.85 -12.23 -2.17
CA ALA A 272 -40.28 -13.07 -3.23
C ALA A 272 -39.09 -13.89 -2.74
N THR A 273 -38.24 -13.30 -1.90
CA THR A 273 -36.98 -13.88 -1.44
C THR A 273 -37.14 -14.77 -0.21
N SER A 274 -38.15 -14.52 0.64
CA SER A 274 -38.35 -15.30 1.87
C SER A 274 -39.04 -16.64 1.60
N LYS A 275 -38.48 -17.74 2.11
CA LYS A 275 -39.17 -19.05 2.13
C LYS A 275 -40.21 -19.16 3.24
N THR A 276 -40.14 -18.30 4.26
CA THR A 276 -41.14 -18.21 5.33
C THR A 276 -42.08 -17.04 5.08
N PRO A 277 -43.35 -17.12 5.53
CA PRO A 277 -44.26 -15.97 5.45
C PRO A 277 -43.71 -14.80 6.26
N MET A 278 -43.91 -13.58 5.74
CA MET A 278 -43.47 -12.37 6.43
C MET A 278 -44.31 -12.15 7.71
N PRO A 279 -43.68 -11.98 8.88
CA PRO A 279 -44.40 -11.73 10.13
C PRO A 279 -45.11 -10.37 10.11
N GLN A 280 -46.29 -10.33 10.71
CA GLN A 280 -47.10 -9.12 10.83
C GLN A 280 -46.36 -7.92 11.46
N PRO A 281 -45.49 -8.08 12.48
CA PRO A 281 -44.70 -6.96 13.02
C PRO A 281 -43.81 -6.28 11.98
N LEU A 282 -43.18 -7.06 11.08
CA LEU A 282 -42.33 -6.53 10.03
C LEU A 282 -43.15 -5.80 8.95
N GLU A 283 -44.33 -6.33 8.59
CA GLU A 283 -45.25 -5.66 7.67
C GLU A 283 -45.66 -4.27 8.20
N TYR A 284 -45.99 -4.19 9.50
CA TYR A 284 -46.36 -2.93 10.12
C TYR A 284 -45.19 -1.94 10.21
N LEU A 285 -43.98 -2.42 10.56
CA LEU A 285 -42.78 -1.60 10.61
C LEU A 285 -42.52 -0.93 9.26
N ILE A 286 -42.57 -1.69 8.16
CA ILE A 286 -42.36 -1.18 6.81
C ILE A 286 -43.42 -0.13 6.46
N ALA A 287 -44.69 -0.44 6.72
CA ALA A 287 -45.81 0.47 6.42
C ALA A 287 -45.75 1.79 7.22
N ASP A 288 -45.39 1.74 8.49
CA ASP A 288 -45.33 2.93 9.35
C ASP A 288 -44.16 3.85 8.96
N VAL A 289 -42.98 3.29 8.72
CA VAL A 289 -41.80 4.06 8.28
C VAL A 289 -42.04 4.66 6.90
N ALA A 290 -42.59 3.89 5.95
CA ALA A 290 -42.93 4.38 4.61
C ALA A 290 -43.95 5.53 4.65
N LYS A 291 -44.93 5.49 5.57
CA LYS A 291 -45.93 6.56 5.74
C LYS A 291 -45.33 7.84 6.35
N LYS A 292 -44.26 7.73 7.15
CA LYS A 292 -43.56 8.88 7.75
C LYS A 292 -42.54 9.49 6.79
N HIS A 293 -41.90 8.67 5.95
CA HIS A 293 -40.91 9.08 4.97
C HIS A 293 -41.49 10.04 3.93
N GLY A 294 -40.73 11.08 3.55
CA GLY A 294 -41.14 12.06 2.53
C GLY A 294 -42.20 13.10 2.94
N LYS A 295 -42.74 13.05 4.16
CA LYS A 295 -43.66 14.09 4.70
C LYS A 295 -42.95 15.41 4.98
N LEU A 296 -41.75 15.32 5.57
CA LEU A 296 -40.86 16.46 5.75
C LEU A 296 -39.90 16.48 4.57
N ARG A 297 -39.93 17.56 3.79
CA ARG A 297 -39.08 17.71 2.60
C ARG A 297 -38.07 18.82 2.87
N VAL A 298 -36.80 18.45 2.83
CA VAL A 298 -35.68 19.39 2.86
C VAL A 298 -35.13 19.44 1.44
N GLY A 299 -35.18 20.61 0.82
CA GLY A 299 -34.55 20.85 -0.48
C GLY A 299 -33.28 21.66 -0.28
N ALA A 300 -32.19 21.26 -0.93
CA ALA A 300 -31.07 22.17 -1.12
C ALA A 300 -31.46 23.18 -2.19
N THR A 301 -31.26 24.46 -1.90
CA THR A 301 -31.35 25.53 -2.89
C THR A 301 -30.00 26.21 -2.96
N THR A 302 -29.54 26.56 -4.16
CA THR A 302 -28.26 27.25 -4.36
C THR A 302 -28.38 28.73 -3.99
N SER A 303 -29.51 29.36 -4.31
CA SER A 303 -29.81 30.72 -3.88
C SER A 303 -31.29 30.89 -3.52
N PHE A 304 -31.56 31.85 -2.64
CA PHE A 304 -32.90 32.33 -2.35
C PHE A 304 -32.91 33.84 -2.54
N ILE A 305 -34.05 34.36 -2.97
CA ILE A 305 -34.28 35.79 -3.12
C ILE A 305 -35.43 36.14 -2.17
N ARG A 306 -35.13 37.02 -1.23
CA ARG A 306 -36.09 37.56 -0.26
C ARG A 306 -36.32 39.03 -0.54
N CYS A 307 -37.57 39.46 -0.56
CA CYS A 307 -37.95 40.86 -0.62
C CYS A 307 -39.19 41.09 0.24
N GLU A 308 -39.15 42.13 1.08
CA GLU A 308 -40.29 42.50 1.93
C GLU A 308 -41.49 42.97 1.09
N ASP A 309 -41.26 43.47 -0.12
CA ASP A 309 -42.31 43.87 -1.05
C ASP A 309 -42.73 42.71 -1.96
N GLN A 310 -43.93 42.19 -1.73
CA GLN A 310 -44.52 41.09 -2.49
C GLN A 310 -44.77 41.45 -3.97
N SER A 311 -44.91 42.75 -4.30
CA SER A 311 -45.11 43.21 -5.67
C SER A 311 -43.84 43.06 -6.51
N VAL A 312 -42.66 43.23 -5.89
CA VAL A 312 -41.35 43.03 -6.54
C VAL A 312 -41.14 41.54 -6.84
N ILE A 313 -41.47 40.65 -5.91
CA ILE A 313 -41.41 39.19 -6.14
C ILE A 313 -42.35 38.78 -7.29
N ALA A 314 -43.56 39.31 -7.34
CA ALA A 314 -44.49 39.05 -8.43
C ALA A 314 -43.96 39.58 -9.78
N SER A 315 -43.30 40.73 -9.78
CA SER A 315 -42.67 41.32 -10.96
C SER A 315 -41.48 40.49 -11.47
N ILE A 316 -40.64 39.98 -10.57
CA ILE A 316 -39.50 39.10 -10.91
C ILE A 316 -39.99 37.79 -11.54
N ILE A 317 -41.03 37.16 -10.98
CA ILE A 317 -41.61 35.92 -11.54
C ILE A 317 -42.27 36.18 -12.90
N GLY A 318 -42.86 37.36 -13.11
CA GLY A 318 -43.57 37.73 -14.34
C GLY A 318 -42.70 38.34 -15.44
N ASP A 319 -41.41 38.59 -15.19
CA ASP A 319 -40.52 39.21 -16.17
C ASP A 319 -40.05 38.19 -17.22
N LYS A 320 -40.41 38.44 -18.49
CA LYS A 320 -40.02 37.59 -19.63
C LYS A 320 -38.51 37.47 -19.80
N LYS A 321 -37.71 38.43 -19.33
CA LYS A 321 -36.25 38.36 -19.38
C LYS A 321 -35.67 37.31 -18.41
N LEU A 322 -36.44 36.95 -17.38
CA LEU A 322 -36.02 36.10 -16.27
C LEU A 322 -36.72 34.72 -16.28
N GLU A 323 -37.55 34.45 -17.30
CA GLU A 323 -38.35 33.23 -17.44
C GLU A 323 -37.47 31.95 -17.50
N GLY A 324 -36.25 32.06 -18.01
CA GLY A 324 -35.29 30.95 -18.09
C GLY A 324 -34.64 30.54 -16.76
N LEU A 325 -34.88 31.26 -15.66
CA LEU A 325 -34.22 31.02 -14.35
C LEU A 325 -34.94 30.01 -13.46
N GLY A 326 -36.15 29.57 -13.86
CA GLY A 326 -36.87 28.49 -13.17
C GLY A 326 -37.25 28.82 -11.73
N PHE A 327 -37.71 30.05 -11.45
CA PHE A 327 -38.06 30.45 -10.09
C PHE A 327 -39.17 29.57 -9.48
N ARG A 328 -38.94 29.13 -8.24
CA ARG A 328 -39.96 28.44 -7.44
C ARG A 328 -40.30 29.25 -6.20
N LYS A 329 -41.57 29.57 -6.02
CA LYS A 329 -42.07 30.31 -4.86
C LYS A 329 -42.21 29.37 -3.64
N ILE A 330 -41.55 29.72 -2.53
CA ILE A 330 -41.65 28.98 -1.26
C ILE A 330 -42.58 29.70 -0.28
N ALA A 331 -42.55 31.04 -0.27
CA ALA A 331 -43.40 31.89 0.56
C ALA A 331 -43.80 33.17 -0.20
N SER A 332 -44.66 34.01 0.38
CA SER A 332 -45.09 35.27 -0.26
C SER A 332 -43.94 36.22 -0.59
N GLU A 333 -42.90 36.21 0.25
CA GLU A 333 -41.74 37.12 0.20
C GLU A 333 -40.45 36.39 -0.22
N VAL A 334 -40.50 35.09 -0.49
CA VAL A 334 -39.31 34.25 -0.75
C VAL A 334 -39.51 33.35 -1.96
N ILE A 335 -38.59 33.49 -2.91
CA ILE A 335 -38.45 32.61 -4.07
C ILE A 335 -37.05 31.97 -4.05
N ILE A 336 -36.93 30.81 -4.66
CA ILE A 336 -35.65 30.12 -4.87
C ILE A 336 -35.38 29.91 -6.36
N CYS A 337 -34.10 29.79 -6.70
CA CYS A 337 -33.66 29.34 -8.01
C CYS A 337 -32.40 28.48 -7.88
N ASP A 338 -32.11 27.70 -8.94
CA ASP A 338 -31.01 26.74 -8.98
C ASP A 338 -29.68 27.36 -9.44
N LEU A 339 -29.61 28.69 -9.53
CA LEU A 339 -28.39 29.41 -9.86
C LEU A 339 -27.55 29.69 -8.62
N GLU A 340 -26.24 29.74 -8.82
CA GLU A 340 -25.34 30.29 -7.82
C GLU A 340 -25.70 31.75 -7.52
N VAL A 341 -25.47 32.15 -6.28
CA VAL A 341 -25.84 33.48 -5.78
C VAL A 341 -25.29 34.60 -6.67
N ASP A 342 -24.06 34.44 -7.17
CA ASP A 342 -23.40 35.42 -8.02
C ASP A 342 -24.06 35.56 -9.40
N ASP A 343 -24.44 34.45 -10.03
CA ASP A 343 -25.13 34.45 -11.31
C ASP A 343 -26.53 35.05 -11.19
N ALA A 344 -27.27 34.67 -10.14
CA ALA A 344 -28.59 35.24 -9.85
C ALA A 344 -28.50 36.77 -9.65
N VAL A 345 -27.50 37.26 -8.92
CA VAL A 345 -27.24 38.69 -8.73
C VAL A 345 -26.95 39.40 -10.05
N ASN A 346 -26.08 38.83 -10.88
CA ASN A 346 -25.71 39.43 -12.16
C ASN A 346 -26.90 39.53 -13.12
N ILE A 347 -27.72 38.48 -13.20
CA ILE A 347 -28.87 38.44 -14.10
C ILE A 347 -29.97 39.40 -13.61
N LEU A 348 -30.25 39.42 -12.30
CA LEU A 348 -31.19 40.38 -11.71
C LEU A 348 -30.73 41.83 -11.94
N ARG A 349 -29.43 42.12 -11.81
CA ARG A 349 -28.87 43.45 -12.10
C ARG A 349 -29.02 43.84 -13.56
N ASN A 350 -28.79 42.90 -14.48
CA ASN A 350 -28.99 43.12 -15.91
C ASN A 350 -30.47 43.33 -16.29
N ALA A 351 -31.40 42.78 -15.52
CA ALA A 351 -32.84 43.02 -15.66
C ALA A 351 -33.31 44.34 -14.99
N GLY A 352 -32.42 45.07 -14.30
CA GLY A 352 -32.71 46.36 -13.69
C GLY A 352 -33.06 46.31 -12.20
N TYR A 353 -32.94 45.14 -11.57
CA TYR A 353 -33.12 44.98 -10.12
C TYR A 353 -31.81 45.26 -9.37
N LEU A 354 -31.89 45.56 -8.06
CA LEU A 354 -30.74 45.91 -7.22
C LEU A 354 -30.57 44.89 -6.08
N PRO A 355 -30.15 43.65 -6.37
CA PRO A 355 -29.99 42.62 -5.35
C PRO A 355 -28.73 42.86 -4.50
N ALA A 356 -28.83 42.54 -3.21
CA ALA A 356 -27.71 42.49 -2.27
C ALA A 356 -27.57 41.07 -1.75
N VAL A 357 -26.33 40.58 -1.60
CA VAL A 357 -26.06 39.19 -1.18
C VAL A 357 -26.14 39.10 0.33
N GLU A 358 -26.91 38.16 0.88
CA GLU A 358 -26.97 37.82 2.31
C GLU A 358 -26.12 36.56 2.62
N ASP A 359 -25.53 36.49 3.80
CA ASP A 359 -24.83 35.32 4.34
C ASP A 359 -25.82 34.31 4.96
N SER A 360 -25.32 33.14 5.37
CA SER A 360 -26.14 32.11 6.04
C SER A 360 -26.84 32.55 7.35
N LYS A 361 -26.48 33.72 7.89
CA LYS A 361 -27.07 34.33 9.10
C LYS A 361 -27.91 35.58 8.76
N GLY A 362 -28.12 35.89 7.49
CA GLY A 362 -28.87 37.07 7.03
C GLY A 362 -28.08 38.39 7.01
N ILE A 363 -26.75 38.34 7.14
CA ILE A 363 -25.86 39.51 7.10
C ILE A 363 -25.37 39.71 5.67
N LEU A 364 -25.41 40.93 5.15
CA LEU A 364 -25.01 41.20 3.78
C LEU A 364 -23.51 40.90 3.52
N LEU A 365 -23.22 39.97 2.60
CA LEU A 365 -21.87 39.58 2.18
C LEU A 365 -21.31 40.57 1.15
N THR A 366 -20.05 40.94 1.35
CA THR A 366 -19.26 41.72 0.39
C THR A 366 -17.93 40.99 0.16
N GLY A 367 -17.77 40.29 -0.97
CA GLY A 367 -16.47 39.73 -1.42
C GLY A 367 -16.57 38.37 -2.17
N PRO A 368 -15.61 38.01 -3.07
CA PRO A 368 -15.77 36.87 -4.00
C PRO A 368 -15.05 35.56 -3.59
N ARG A 369 -15.57 34.36 -3.95
CA ARG A 369 -14.82 33.05 -4.00
C ARG A 369 -15.53 31.82 -4.66
N ILE A 370 -14.74 30.78 -5.05
CA ILE A 370 -15.00 29.66 -6.04
C ILE A 370 -14.72 28.19 -5.49
N MET A 371 -15.13 27.12 -6.24
CA MET A 371 -15.34 25.64 -6.00
C MET A 371 -14.26 24.54 -6.43
N ARG A 372 -14.64 23.21 -6.55
CA ARG A 372 -13.94 21.86 -6.39
C ARG A 372 -13.67 20.94 -7.65
N ALA A 373 -13.21 19.65 -7.48
CA ALA A 373 -12.53 18.76 -8.47
C ALA A 373 -13.08 17.30 -8.74
N GLN A 374 -12.54 16.60 -9.79
CA GLN A 374 -12.93 15.28 -10.38
C GLN A 374 -11.69 14.42 -10.82
N THR A 375 -11.37 13.20 -10.30
CA THR A 375 -10.38 12.28 -10.98
C THR A 375 -10.26 10.84 -10.40
N LYS A 376 -9.74 9.87 -11.19
CA LYS A 376 -9.48 8.44 -10.84
C LYS A 376 -7.98 8.07 -11.02
N ALA A 377 -7.32 7.42 -10.05
CA ALA A 377 -5.95 6.86 -10.22
C ALA A 377 -5.64 5.63 -9.32
N ARG A 378 -5.12 4.55 -9.92
CA ARG A 378 -4.55 3.37 -9.20
C ARG A 378 -3.13 3.72 -8.71
N PRO A 379 -2.69 3.25 -7.53
CA PRO A 379 -1.31 3.44 -7.09
C PRO A 379 -0.31 2.70 -8.01
N PRO A 380 0.83 3.32 -8.38
CA PRO A 380 1.88 2.66 -9.16
C PRO A 380 2.67 1.65 -8.31
N ARG A 381 3.15 0.58 -8.95
CA ARG A 381 4.04 -0.41 -8.32
C ARG A 381 5.48 0.12 -8.27
N ILE A 382 6.12 0.06 -7.10
CA ILE A 382 7.54 0.38 -6.96
C ILE A 382 8.39 -0.86 -7.26
N ILE A 383 9.14 -0.82 -8.35
CA ILE A 383 10.09 -1.87 -8.74
C ILE A 383 11.50 -1.35 -8.45
N GLY A 384 12.30 -2.13 -7.73
CA GLY A 384 13.75 -1.91 -7.71
C GLY A 384 14.34 -2.64 -8.87
N GLU A 385 14.79 -1.91 -9.88
CA GLU A 385 15.59 -2.48 -10.95
C GLU A 385 16.93 -2.91 -10.34
N ILE A 386 17.21 -4.21 -10.42
CA ILE A 386 18.56 -4.72 -10.23
C ILE A 386 19.12 -4.80 -11.64
N ASP A 387 19.80 -3.75 -12.07
CA ASP A 387 20.55 -3.81 -13.33
C ASP A 387 21.58 -4.92 -13.20
N LEU A 388 21.53 -5.87 -14.15
CA LEU A 388 22.56 -6.88 -14.28
C LEU A 388 23.88 -6.14 -14.53
N PRO A 389 24.92 -6.35 -13.70
CA PRO A 389 26.19 -5.68 -13.91
C PRO A 389 26.74 -6.02 -15.29
N ASP A 390 27.10 -4.99 -16.08
CA ASP A 390 27.78 -5.20 -17.35
C ASP A 390 29.07 -6.01 -17.18
N GLU A 391 29.48 -6.74 -18.23
CA GLU A 391 30.68 -7.59 -18.18
C GLU A 391 31.93 -6.83 -17.72
N ILE A 392 32.04 -5.53 -18.01
CA ILE A 392 33.16 -4.68 -17.58
C ILE A 392 33.15 -4.53 -16.05
N ALA A 393 31.99 -4.26 -15.45
CA ALA A 393 31.84 -4.13 -14.01
C ALA A 393 32.08 -5.47 -13.30
N LEU A 394 31.58 -6.57 -13.87
CA LEU A 394 31.80 -7.92 -13.35
C LEU A 394 33.28 -8.31 -13.37
N ASN A 395 33.97 -8.05 -14.48
CA ASN A 395 35.41 -8.30 -14.62
C ASN A 395 36.24 -7.41 -13.69
N GLY A 396 35.83 -6.16 -13.49
CA GLY A 396 36.43 -5.25 -12.50
C GLY A 396 36.30 -5.79 -11.08
N ALA A 397 35.11 -6.21 -10.68
CA ALA A 397 34.84 -6.81 -9.37
C ALA A 397 35.59 -8.14 -9.17
N LEU A 398 35.68 -8.99 -10.20
CA LEU A 398 36.47 -10.22 -10.14
C LEU A 398 37.97 -9.92 -9.99
N ARG A 399 38.49 -8.88 -10.65
CA ARG A 399 39.88 -8.45 -10.46
C ARG A 399 40.11 -7.94 -9.05
N THR A 400 39.22 -7.11 -8.49
CA THR A 400 39.39 -6.60 -7.12
C THR A 400 39.31 -7.71 -6.08
N LEU A 401 38.37 -8.65 -6.23
CA LEU A 401 38.28 -9.83 -5.35
C LEU A 401 39.52 -10.71 -5.47
N ARG A 402 40.00 -11.03 -6.68
CA ARG A 402 41.22 -11.84 -6.87
C ARG A 402 42.48 -11.14 -6.37
N THR A 403 42.57 -9.81 -6.50
CA THR A 403 43.67 -9.03 -5.93
C THR A 403 43.58 -9.02 -4.39
N GLY A 404 42.37 -8.91 -3.83
CA GLY A 404 42.09 -9.02 -2.39
C GLY A 404 42.37 -10.41 -1.80
N GLU A 405 42.09 -11.47 -2.55
CA GLU A 405 42.41 -12.85 -2.17
C GLU A 405 43.92 -13.11 -2.27
N LYS A 406 44.58 -12.68 -3.36
CA LYS A 406 46.04 -12.78 -3.49
C LYS A 406 46.75 -11.98 -2.41
N SER A 407 46.22 -10.81 -2.03
CA SER A 407 46.77 -9.99 -0.96
C SER A 407 46.48 -10.60 0.41
N SER A 408 45.29 -11.16 0.69
CA SER A 408 44.98 -11.84 1.96
C SER A 408 45.73 -13.15 2.13
N HIS A 409 45.90 -13.94 1.06
CA HIS A 409 46.63 -15.19 1.12
C HIS A 409 48.12 -14.91 1.31
N ARG A 410 48.73 -14.01 0.51
CA ARG A 410 50.11 -13.56 0.73
C ARG A 410 50.30 -12.81 2.05
N GLN A 411 49.32 -12.04 2.54
CA GLN A 411 49.38 -11.41 3.86
C GLN A 411 49.27 -12.46 4.97
N SER A 412 48.50 -13.53 4.83
CA SER A 412 48.45 -14.60 5.85
C SER A 412 49.76 -15.39 5.88
N THR A 413 50.37 -15.68 4.72
CA THR A 413 51.69 -16.31 4.66
C THR A 413 52.78 -15.36 5.12
N LEU A 414 52.77 -14.09 4.70
CA LEU A 414 53.73 -13.08 5.17
C LEU A 414 53.51 -12.71 6.63
N ARG A 415 52.29 -12.72 7.18
CA ARG A 415 52.00 -12.46 8.61
C ARG A 415 52.46 -13.62 9.49
N ASN A 416 52.36 -14.86 8.99
CA ASN A 416 52.90 -16.03 9.66
C ASN A 416 54.43 -16.16 9.50
N ILE A 417 54.99 -15.73 8.37
CA ILE A 417 56.45 -15.67 8.15
C ILE A 417 57.06 -14.48 8.91
N THR A 418 56.40 -13.33 9.01
CA THR A 418 56.85 -12.20 9.85
C THR A 418 56.70 -12.48 11.33
N ALA A 419 55.67 -13.21 11.76
CA ALA A 419 55.55 -13.66 13.14
C ALA A 419 56.59 -14.73 13.53
N SER A 420 57.19 -15.45 12.57
CA SER A 420 58.17 -16.52 12.84
C SER A 420 59.61 -16.22 12.36
N ALA A 421 59.85 -15.21 11.52
CA ALA A 421 61.16 -14.95 10.91
C ALA A 421 61.67 -13.50 10.99
N LEU A 422 60.90 -12.51 11.47
CA LEU A 422 61.44 -11.14 11.68
C LEU A 422 60.83 -10.47 12.92
N GLY A 423 61.65 -10.36 13.98
CA GLY A 423 61.65 -9.13 14.77
C GLY A 423 61.84 -7.95 13.82
N GLU A 424 61.19 -6.82 14.13
CA GLU A 424 61.25 -5.51 13.47
C GLU A 424 62.13 -5.44 12.20
N LEU A 425 61.54 -5.16 11.03
CA LEU A 425 62.31 -4.74 9.84
C LEU A 425 63.47 -3.85 10.28
N PRO A 426 64.74 -4.15 9.93
CA PRO A 426 65.87 -3.41 10.43
C PRO A 426 65.66 -1.94 10.12
N ARG A 427 65.64 -1.11 11.17
CA ARG A 427 65.48 0.33 11.03
C ARG A 427 66.75 0.87 10.40
N THR A 428 66.73 0.99 9.09
CA THR A 428 67.83 1.53 8.30
C THR A 428 67.73 3.04 8.25
N THR A 429 68.86 3.71 8.40
CA THR A 429 68.96 5.15 8.14
C THR A 429 68.73 5.45 6.66
N ALA A 430 68.40 6.71 6.33
CA ALA A 430 68.15 7.11 4.94
C ALA A 430 69.36 6.82 4.01
N ASN A 431 70.58 6.88 4.53
CA ASN A 431 71.80 6.56 3.76
C ASN A 431 71.92 5.05 3.50
N GLU A 432 71.66 4.21 4.50
CA GLU A 432 71.66 2.75 4.35
C GLU A 432 70.55 2.29 3.39
N THR A 433 69.35 2.91 3.45
CA THR A 433 68.29 2.60 2.47
C THR A 433 68.70 2.95 1.04
N LEU A 434 69.43 4.05 0.83
CA LEU A 434 69.94 4.43 -0.49
C LEU A 434 70.96 3.43 -1.01
N GLU A 435 71.88 2.96 -0.15
CA GLU A 435 72.87 1.95 -0.51
C GLU A 435 72.21 0.61 -0.85
N ILE A 436 71.26 0.14 -0.03
CA ILE A 436 70.54 -1.11 -0.28
C ILE A 436 69.73 -1.03 -1.59
N LEU A 437 69.00 0.07 -1.82
CA LEU A 437 68.20 0.26 -3.03
C LEU A 437 69.08 0.39 -4.28
N SER A 438 70.21 1.08 -4.21
CA SER A 438 71.15 1.22 -5.34
C SER A 438 71.89 -0.08 -5.64
N HIS A 439 72.29 -0.84 -4.62
CA HIS A 439 72.85 -2.18 -4.76
C HIS A 439 71.83 -3.14 -5.40
N HIS A 440 70.56 -3.08 -4.98
CA HIS A 440 69.51 -3.93 -5.50
C HIS A 440 69.16 -3.61 -6.97
N LEU A 441 69.08 -2.33 -7.33
CA LEU A 441 68.86 -1.90 -8.72
C LEU A 441 69.99 -2.29 -9.68
N THR A 442 71.21 -2.45 -9.16
CA THR A 442 72.39 -2.80 -9.97
C THR A 442 72.64 -4.31 -10.06
N HIS A 443 72.38 -5.06 -8.99
CA HIS A 443 72.73 -6.48 -8.91
C HIS A 443 71.52 -7.44 -8.95
N SER A 444 70.30 -6.94 -8.78
CA SER A 444 69.09 -7.77 -8.62
C SER A 444 67.81 -7.06 -9.06
N ALA A 445 67.82 -6.42 -10.24
CA ALA A 445 66.69 -5.63 -10.75
C ALA A 445 65.36 -6.41 -10.91
N ASP A 446 65.44 -7.74 -11.05
CA ASP A 446 64.28 -8.61 -11.29
C ASP A 446 63.59 -9.13 -10.01
N LYS A 447 64.10 -8.77 -8.82
CA LYS A 447 63.52 -9.22 -7.54
C LYS A 447 62.69 -8.12 -6.88
N SER A 448 61.55 -8.49 -6.30
CA SER A 448 60.72 -7.57 -5.55
C SER A 448 61.34 -7.25 -4.19
N LEU A 449 61.14 -6.03 -3.71
CA LEU A 449 61.58 -5.57 -2.40
C LEU A 449 60.40 -5.35 -1.46
N SER A 450 60.66 -5.61 -0.18
CA SER A 450 59.75 -5.32 0.92
C SER A 450 60.18 -4.04 1.61
N ILE A 451 59.30 -3.05 1.70
CA ILE A 451 59.58 -1.76 2.35
C ILE A 451 58.55 -1.43 3.43
N GLY A 452 59.01 -0.85 4.54
CA GLY A 452 58.14 -0.14 5.48
C GLY A 452 58.03 1.32 5.08
N TYR A 453 56.84 1.84 4.80
CA TYR A 453 56.62 3.22 4.34
C TYR A 453 55.67 3.98 5.26
N ALA A 454 56.13 5.11 5.79
CA ALA A 454 55.33 6.04 6.58
C ALA A 454 54.56 6.99 5.67
N ASP A 455 53.22 7.01 5.78
CA ASP A 455 52.38 7.94 5.04
C ASP A 455 52.45 9.38 5.59
N ASN A 456 51.69 10.30 4.99
CA ASN A 456 51.63 11.70 5.43
C ASN A 456 51.08 11.87 6.86
N ASN A 457 50.37 10.86 7.38
CA ASN A 457 49.74 10.87 8.69
C ASN A 457 50.57 10.10 9.74
N GLY A 458 51.76 9.63 9.38
CA GLY A 458 52.67 8.90 10.26
C GLY A 458 52.30 7.42 10.47
N LEU A 459 51.30 6.89 9.75
CA LEU A 459 50.98 5.47 9.77
C LEU A 459 52.01 4.71 8.92
N ILE A 460 52.66 3.73 9.55
CA ILE A 460 53.65 2.87 8.88
C ILE A 460 52.90 1.72 8.22
N SER A 461 52.96 1.67 6.90
CA SER A 461 52.39 0.61 6.08
C SER A 461 53.50 -0.21 5.44
N HIS A 462 53.31 -1.52 5.35
CA HIS A 462 54.26 -2.41 4.69
C HIS A 462 53.87 -2.61 3.22
N ARG A 463 54.81 -2.42 2.29
CA ARG A 463 54.57 -2.50 0.85
C ARG A 463 55.59 -3.40 0.16
N ILE A 464 55.12 -4.11 -0.87
CA ILE A 464 55.96 -4.92 -1.76
C ILE A 464 56.02 -4.19 -3.09
N ILE A 465 57.24 -3.91 -3.55
CA ILE A 465 57.47 -3.05 -4.69
C ILE A 465 58.50 -3.65 -5.64
N ASP A 466 58.35 -3.35 -6.93
CA ASP A 466 59.39 -3.60 -7.94
C ASP A 466 60.12 -2.28 -8.21
N PRO A 467 61.36 -2.09 -7.74
CA PRO A 467 62.08 -0.84 -7.91
C PRO A 467 62.46 -0.63 -9.38
N LEU A 468 62.05 0.50 -9.97
CA LEU A 468 62.30 0.81 -11.38
C LEU A 468 63.44 1.80 -11.56
N LYS A 469 63.42 2.90 -10.81
CA LYS A 469 64.42 3.96 -10.94
C LYS A 469 64.57 4.73 -9.65
N LEU A 470 65.81 5.13 -9.34
CA LEU A 470 66.12 6.01 -8.22
C LEU A 470 66.44 7.42 -8.75
N SER A 471 65.80 8.44 -8.19
CA SER A 471 65.97 9.84 -8.59
C SER A 471 65.97 10.76 -7.38
N ALA A 472 67.09 11.47 -7.13
CA ALA A 472 67.24 12.56 -6.15
C ALA A 472 66.33 12.46 -4.90
N GLY A 473 66.50 11.40 -4.11
CA GLY A 473 65.77 11.21 -2.84
C GLY A 473 64.39 10.55 -2.94
N SER A 474 64.00 10.07 -4.12
CA SER A 474 62.77 9.30 -4.35
C SER A 474 63.04 8.02 -5.16
N LEU A 475 62.28 6.98 -4.85
CA LEU A 475 62.27 5.69 -5.54
C LEU A 475 60.99 5.59 -6.36
N LEU A 476 61.12 5.46 -7.68
CA LEU A 476 60.02 5.10 -8.55
C LEU A 476 59.91 3.57 -8.57
N ALA A 477 58.77 3.04 -8.13
CA ALA A 477 58.56 1.61 -8.07
C ALA A 477 57.11 1.25 -8.44
N ARG A 478 56.93 0.05 -8.98
CA ARG A 478 55.58 -0.49 -9.18
C ARG A 478 55.11 -1.11 -7.87
N ASP A 479 54.00 -0.61 -7.34
CA ASP A 479 53.40 -1.15 -6.12
C ASP A 479 52.51 -2.34 -6.49
N HIS A 480 52.75 -3.49 -5.87
CA HIS A 480 51.94 -4.70 -6.10
C HIS A 480 50.53 -4.58 -5.55
N ALA A 481 50.28 -3.67 -4.60
CA ALA A 481 48.95 -3.47 -4.01
C ALA A 481 47.99 -2.70 -4.94
N THR A 482 48.50 -1.67 -5.63
CA THR A 482 47.69 -0.82 -6.52
C THR A 482 47.91 -1.14 -8.00
N GLY A 483 49.01 -1.80 -8.36
CA GLY A 483 49.42 -2.06 -9.74
C GLY A 483 49.97 -0.83 -10.46
N GLU A 484 49.97 0.33 -9.80
CA GLU A 484 50.42 1.60 -10.35
C GLU A 484 51.90 1.85 -10.08
N ILE A 485 52.52 2.63 -10.97
CA ILE A 485 53.88 3.12 -10.76
C ILE A 485 53.77 4.33 -9.83
N THR A 486 54.31 4.19 -8.63
CA THR A 486 54.23 5.19 -7.57
C THR A 486 55.61 5.65 -7.14
N THR A 487 55.68 6.90 -6.68
CA THR A 487 56.92 7.52 -6.22
C THR A 487 56.99 7.49 -4.70
N PHE A 488 57.95 6.76 -4.16
CA PHE A 488 58.21 6.65 -2.72
C PHE A 488 59.34 7.61 -2.32
N ARG A 489 59.10 8.47 -1.33
CA ARG A 489 60.17 9.32 -0.78
C ARG A 489 61.06 8.48 0.13
N ILE A 490 62.36 8.49 -0.13
CA ILE A 490 63.31 7.62 0.59
C ILE A 490 63.40 7.99 2.07
N ALA A 491 63.28 9.28 2.39
CA ALA A 491 63.21 9.78 3.78
C ALA A 491 62.01 9.25 4.59
N ARG A 492 61.04 8.58 3.95
CA ARG A 492 59.86 7.98 4.59
C ARG A 492 59.87 6.46 4.56
N ILE A 493 60.94 5.87 4.03
CA ILE A 493 61.18 4.44 4.09
C ILE A 493 61.83 4.15 5.44
N THR A 494 61.15 3.35 6.25
CA THR A 494 61.51 3.01 7.64
C THR A 494 62.36 1.74 7.74
N GLY A 495 62.41 0.95 6.67
CA GLY A 495 63.21 -0.27 6.56
C GLY A 495 63.03 -0.92 5.18
N VAL A 496 64.06 -1.64 4.71
CA VAL A 496 64.08 -2.36 3.43
C VAL A 496 64.58 -3.78 3.64
N ALA A 497 63.90 -4.76 3.07
CA ALA A 497 64.32 -6.16 3.04
C ALA A 497 64.10 -6.76 1.64
N SER A 498 65.05 -7.56 1.17
CA SER A 498 64.89 -8.34 -0.07
C SER A 498 63.99 -9.55 0.16
N LEU A 499 63.08 -9.81 -0.79
CA LEU A 499 62.22 -11.00 -0.79
C LEU A 499 62.88 -12.21 -1.47
#